data_AF-A0AAV4BUD3-F1
#
_entry.id   AF-A0AAV4BUD3-F1
#
_cell.length_a   1.000
_cell.length_b   1.000
_cell.length_c   1.000
_cell.angle_alpha   90.00
_cell.angle_beta   90.00
_cell.angle_gamma   90.00
#
_symmetry.space_group_name_H-M   'P 1'
#
loop_
_entity.id
_entity.type
_entity.pdbx_description
1 polymer ?
#
loop_
_entity_poly.entity_id
_entity_poly.type
_entity_poly.pdbx_seq_one_letter_code
_entity_poly.pdbx_strand_id
1 'polypeptide(L)'
;MSLQLFTIKDGALYRVHPEGGYLQLVIPVHLKVEVLRLAHDIRSAGHQGIKRTKDRLRGYWWYCCSADIKSYINSCSACNSMKKNNILTPRHPLTLYHASYPIQRDYLDFLGSSQD
;
A
#
# COMPACT_ATOMS: atom_id res chain seq x y z
N MET A 1 -22.91 -32.19 -8.61
CA MET A 1 -21.59 -32.37 -7.96
C MET A 1 -21.47 -31.33 -6.86
N SER A 2 -21.37 -31.74 -5.59
CA SER A 2 -21.22 -30.82 -4.46
C SER A 2 -19.81 -30.23 -4.49
N LEU A 3 -19.69 -28.91 -4.70
CA LEU A 3 -18.42 -28.22 -4.53
C LEU A 3 -18.18 -28.05 -3.03
N GLN A 4 -17.42 -28.97 -2.45
CA GLN A 4 -16.98 -28.85 -1.06
C GLN A 4 -15.95 -27.72 -0.95
N LEU A 5 -16.45 -26.51 -0.70
CA LEU A 5 -15.66 -25.27 -0.61
C LEU A 5 -14.79 -25.20 0.65
N PHE A 6 -15.21 -25.89 1.71
CA PHE A 6 -14.56 -25.88 3.01
C PHE A 6 -14.38 -27.30 3.55
N THR A 7 -13.29 -27.49 4.28
CA THR A 7 -12.94 -28.76 4.93
C THR A 7 -12.29 -28.52 6.28
N ILE A 8 -12.48 -29.43 7.23
CA ILE A 8 -11.82 -29.39 8.54
C ILE A 8 -10.66 -30.38 8.52
N LYS A 9 -9.47 -29.93 8.92
CA LYS A 9 -8.28 -30.76 9.05
C LYS A 9 -7.51 -30.33 10.30
N ASP A 10 -7.09 -31.29 11.12
CA ASP A 10 -6.30 -31.05 12.34
C ASP A 10 -6.96 -30.02 13.28
N GLY A 11 -8.29 -30.04 13.38
CA GLY A 11 -9.07 -29.11 14.20
C GLY A 11 -9.22 -27.69 13.63
N ALA A 12 -8.68 -27.41 12.44
CA ALA A 12 -8.77 -26.11 11.78
C ALA A 12 -9.62 -26.15 10.51
N LEU A 13 -10.30 -25.04 10.20
CA LEU A 13 -11.09 -24.88 8.99
C LEU A 13 -10.22 -24.40 7.83
N TYR A 14 -10.35 -25.06 6.69
CA TYR A 14 -9.68 -24.72 5.44
C TYR A 14 -10.69 -24.44 4.34
N ARG A 15 -10.33 -23.53 3.43
CA ARG A 15 -11.03 -23.25 2.18
C ARG A 15 -10.23 -23.84 1.01
N VAL A 16 -10.90 -24.47 0.06
CA VAL A 16 -10.27 -24.85 -1.22
C VAL A 16 -10.19 -23.60 -2.11
N HIS A 17 -9.00 -23.22 -2.54
CA HIS A 17 -8.80 -22.06 -3.42
C HIS A 17 -9.52 -22.32 -4.76
N PRO A 18 -10.43 -21.44 -5.20
CA PRO A 18 -11.35 -21.72 -6.32
C PRO A 18 -10.63 -21.97 -7.65
N GLU A 19 -9.56 -21.23 -7.93
CA GLU A 19 -8.81 -21.36 -9.19
C GLU A 19 -7.56 -22.25 -9.06
N GLY A 20 -7.17 -22.57 -7.82
CA GLY A 20 -5.84 -23.09 -7.52
C GLY A 20 -5.84 -24.49 -6.92
N GLY A 21 -6.99 -24.97 -6.44
CA GLY A 21 -7.14 -26.29 -5.83
C GLY A 21 -6.41 -26.51 -4.51
N TYR A 22 -5.52 -25.61 -4.10
CA TYR A 22 -4.78 -25.71 -2.83
C TYR A 22 -5.62 -25.22 -1.65
N LEU A 23 -5.27 -25.68 -0.45
CA LEU A 23 -5.96 -25.32 0.79
C LEU A 23 -5.48 -23.97 1.34
N GLN A 24 -6.42 -23.18 1.85
CA GLN A 24 -6.18 -21.94 2.56
C GLN A 24 -6.72 -22.04 3.98
N LEU A 25 -5.90 -21.75 4.98
CA LEU A 25 -6.34 -21.73 6.37
C LEU A 25 -7.33 -20.58 6.59
N VAL A 26 -8.49 -20.88 7.16
CA VAL A 26 -9.50 -19.87 7.48
C VAL A 26 -9.13 -19.18 8.78
N ILE A 27 -8.91 -17.88 8.72
CA ILE A 27 -8.50 -17.06 9.85
C ILE A 27 -9.74 -16.48 10.58
N PRO A 28 -9.91 -16.74 11.89
CA PRO A 28 -10.93 -16.10 12.71
C PRO A 28 -10.81 -14.58 12.74
N VAL A 29 -11.93 -13.89 12.93
CA VAL A 29 -11.99 -12.42 12.88
C VAL A 29 -11.02 -11.75 13.84
N HIS A 30 -10.88 -12.27 15.06
CA HIS A 30 -10.00 -11.71 16.08
C HIS A 30 -8.50 -11.85 15.76
N LEU A 31 -8.11 -12.80 14.91
CA LEU A 31 -6.71 -13.03 14.52
C LEU A 31 -6.30 -12.26 13.25
N LYS A 32 -7.26 -11.70 12.50
CA LYS A 32 -6.98 -10.99 11.23
C LYS A 32 -5.90 -9.91 11.39
N VAL A 33 -6.01 -9.08 12.43
CA VAL A 33 -5.09 -7.96 12.67
C VAL A 33 -3.68 -8.47 12.98
N GLU A 34 -3.57 -9.53 13.78
CA GLU A 34 -2.29 -10.12 14.13
C GLU A 34 -1.60 -10.75 12.91
N VAL A 35 -2.35 -11.50 12.09
CA VAL A 35 -1.86 -12.06 10.83
C VAL A 35 -1.36 -10.97 9.88
N LEU A 36 -2.11 -9.86 9.76
CA LEU A 36 -1.70 -8.71 8.94
C LEU A 36 -0.41 -8.06 9.46
N ARG A 37 -0.32 -7.83 10.77
CA ARG A 37 0.88 -7.31 11.43
C ARG A 37 2.09 -8.21 11.18
N LEU A 38 1.95 -9.53 11.35
CA LEU A 38 3.04 -10.47 11.11
C LEU A 38 3.46 -10.51 9.64
N ALA A 39 2.52 -10.37 8.70
CA ALA A 39 2.85 -10.39 7.27
C ALA A 39 3.53 -9.09 6.78
N HIS A 40 3.30 -7.97 7.46
CA HIS A 40 3.67 -6.63 7.00
C HIS A 40 4.74 -5.93 7.86
N ASP A 41 4.63 -5.97 9.19
CA ASP A 41 5.41 -5.14 10.13
C ASP A 41 6.73 -5.81 10.57
N ILE A 42 6.89 -7.11 10.36
CA ILE A 42 8.14 -7.79 10.71
C ILE A 42 9.29 -7.15 9.91
N ARG A 43 10.45 -6.89 10.53
CA ARG A 43 11.59 -6.25 9.86
C ARG A 43 12.02 -6.97 8.57
N SER A 44 11.95 -8.30 8.55
CA SER A 44 12.20 -9.12 7.35
C SER A 44 11.11 -8.98 6.27
N ALA A 45 9.90 -8.56 6.65
CA ALA A 45 8.78 -8.32 5.77
C ALA A 45 8.92 -7.00 4.98
N GLY A 46 9.69 -6.03 5.49
CA GLY A 46 10.20 -4.85 4.79
C GLY A 46 9.15 -3.87 4.25
N HIS A 47 7.99 -3.71 4.91
CA HIS A 47 6.92 -2.78 4.46
C HIS A 47 6.64 -2.87 2.95
N GLN A 48 6.65 -4.11 2.45
CA GLN A 48 6.86 -4.45 1.04
C GLN A 48 5.66 -4.20 0.11
N GLY A 49 4.72 -3.35 0.53
CA GLY A 49 3.51 -3.00 -0.19
C GLY A 49 2.49 -4.14 -0.31
N ILE A 50 1.40 -3.84 -1.03
CA ILE A 50 0.20 -4.70 -1.09
C ILE A 50 0.50 -6.05 -1.78
N LYS A 51 1.23 -6.03 -2.90
CA LYS A 51 1.46 -7.24 -3.71
C LYS A 51 2.19 -8.31 -2.90
N ARG A 52 3.34 -7.98 -2.32
CA ARG A 52 4.15 -8.95 -1.57
C ARG A 52 3.45 -9.43 -0.29
N THR A 53 2.66 -8.56 0.35
CA THR A 53 1.86 -8.98 1.52
C THR A 53 0.77 -9.98 1.12
N LYS A 54 0.12 -9.79 -0.04
CA LYS A 54 -0.81 -10.79 -0.59
C LYS A 54 -0.12 -12.11 -0.91
N ASP A 55 1.08 -12.06 -1.48
CA ASP A 55 1.83 -13.26 -1.84
C ASP A 55 2.19 -14.08 -0.59
N ARG A 56 2.62 -13.43 0.51
CA ARG A 56 2.84 -14.08 1.81
C ARG A 56 1.57 -14.70 2.38
N LEU A 57 0.44 -14.02 2.23
CA LEU A 57 -0.84 -14.44 2.77
C LEU A 57 -1.62 -15.40 1.87
N ARG A 58 -1.01 -15.91 0.78
CA ARG A 58 -1.66 -16.78 -0.20
C ARG A 58 -2.28 -18.05 0.42
N GLY A 59 -1.65 -18.58 1.46
CA GLY A 59 -2.13 -19.76 2.20
C GLY A 59 -3.24 -19.48 3.22
N TYR A 60 -3.71 -18.23 3.35
CA TYR A 60 -4.70 -17.83 4.35
C TYR A 60 -5.93 -17.21 3.68
N TRP A 61 -7.08 -17.34 4.34
CA TRP A 61 -8.32 -16.79 3.84
C TRP A 61 -9.22 -16.28 4.97
N TRP A 62 -9.94 -15.20 4.70
CA TRP A 62 -11.09 -14.74 5.46
C TRP A 62 -11.97 -13.87 4.57
N TYR A 63 -13.20 -13.60 5.00
CA TYR A 63 -14.11 -12.71 4.27
C TYR A 63 -13.50 -11.32 4.10
N CYS A 64 -13.50 -10.80 2.86
CA CYS A 64 -12.87 -9.53 2.48
C CYS A 64 -11.34 -9.43 2.66
N CYS A 65 -10.62 -10.56 2.72
CA CYS A 65 -9.16 -10.59 2.92
C CYS A 65 -8.35 -9.61 2.05
N SER A 66 -8.61 -9.57 0.73
CA SER A 66 -7.90 -8.64 -0.17
C SER A 66 -8.18 -7.16 0.12
N ALA A 67 -9.38 -6.81 0.59
CA ALA A 67 -9.73 -5.44 0.95
C ALA A 67 -9.10 -5.04 2.29
N ASP A 68 -9.14 -5.95 3.28
CA ASP A 68 -8.52 -5.76 4.59
C ASP A 68 -7.01 -5.55 4.47
N ILE A 69 -6.31 -6.36 3.65
CA ILE A 69 -4.87 -6.19 3.37
C ILE A 69 -4.58 -4.79 2.79
N LYS A 70 -5.38 -4.35 1.81
CA LYS A 70 -5.20 -3.02 1.19
C LYS A 70 -5.40 -1.91 2.21
N SER A 71 -6.48 -1.99 3.01
CA SER A 71 -6.81 -1.01 4.03
C SER A 71 -5.70 -0.88 5.07
N TYR A 72 -5.22 -2.01 5.59
CA TYR A 72 -4.14 -2.07 6.58
C TYR A 72 -2.83 -1.47 6.08
N ILE A 73 -2.43 -1.77 4.84
CA ILE A 73 -1.19 -1.23 4.27
C ILE A 73 -1.34 0.27 3.96
N ASN A 74 -2.53 0.70 3.55
CA ASN A 74 -2.81 2.11 3.30
C ASN A 74 -2.89 2.95 4.59
N SER A 75 -3.17 2.36 5.74
CA SER A 75 -3.09 3.05 7.03
C SER A 75 -1.67 3.07 7.63
N CYS A 76 -0.72 2.32 7.07
CA CYS A 76 0.65 2.32 7.55
C CYS A 76 1.37 3.64 7.24
N SER A 77 1.79 4.34 8.29
CA SER A 77 2.54 5.60 8.19
C SER A 77 3.88 5.43 7.48
N ALA A 78 4.67 4.39 7.82
CA ALA A 78 5.98 4.13 7.20
C ALA A 78 5.85 3.91 5.68
N CYS A 79 4.89 3.08 5.26
CA CYS A 79 4.57 2.89 3.84
C CYS A 79 4.16 4.20 3.16
N ASN A 80 3.31 4.99 3.81
CA ASN A 80 2.83 6.25 3.24
C ASN A 80 3.91 7.33 3.15
N SER A 81 4.82 7.42 4.12
CA SER A 81 5.95 8.35 4.09
C SER A 81 6.96 7.98 3.00
N MET A 82 7.11 6.70 2.68
CA MET A 82 8.00 6.21 1.61
C MET A 82 7.38 6.28 0.21
N LYS A 83 6.04 6.32 0.10
CA LYS A 83 5.41 6.56 -1.20
C LYS A 83 5.91 7.91 -1.67
N LYS A 84 6.63 7.93 -2.80
CA LYS A 84 6.88 9.18 -3.52
C LYS A 84 5.50 9.80 -3.73
N ASN A 85 5.24 10.91 -3.05
CA ASN A 85 4.14 11.78 -3.43
C ASN A 85 4.27 11.90 -4.95
N ASN A 86 3.24 11.48 -5.70
CA ASN A 86 3.16 11.83 -7.11
C ASN A 86 3.40 13.33 -7.09
N ILE A 87 4.60 13.75 -7.53
CA ILE A 87 4.98 15.14 -7.67
C ILE A 87 3.77 15.72 -8.37
N LEU A 88 3.09 16.64 -7.69
CA LEU A 88 1.93 17.30 -8.24
C LEU A 88 2.44 17.86 -9.56
N THR A 89 2.13 17.18 -10.66
CA THR A 89 2.44 17.70 -11.97
C THR A 89 1.79 19.08 -11.96
N PRO A 90 2.55 20.16 -12.22
CA PRO A 90 2.01 21.50 -12.16
C PRO A 90 0.69 21.48 -12.93
N ARG A 91 -0.43 21.69 -12.23
CA ARG A 91 -1.78 21.48 -12.83
C ARG A 91 -2.06 22.48 -13.95
N HIS A 92 -1.18 23.46 -14.11
CA HIS A 92 -1.15 24.43 -15.18
C HIS A 92 0.30 24.94 -15.36
N PRO A 93 0.76 25.22 -16.60
CA PRO A 93 2.00 25.97 -16.81
C PRO A 93 1.95 27.32 -16.10
N LEU A 94 3.06 27.76 -15.51
CA LEU A 94 3.15 29.13 -15.02
C LEU A 94 3.00 30.08 -16.21
N THR A 95 1.96 30.92 -16.18
CA THR A 95 1.78 31.96 -17.20
C THR A 95 2.64 33.15 -16.82
N LEU A 96 3.62 33.49 -17.67
CA LEU A 96 4.40 34.71 -17.53
C LEU A 96 3.47 35.90 -17.81
N TYR A 97 3.29 36.77 -16.83
CA TYR A 97 2.59 38.03 -17.02
C TYR A 97 3.62 39.09 -17.43
N HIS A 98 3.58 39.52 -18.69
CA HIS A 98 4.48 40.54 -19.21
C HIS A 98 4.22 41.91 -18.57
N ALA A 99 5.29 42.64 -18.29
CA ALA A 99 5.20 44.07 -18.00
C ALA A 99 4.79 44.83 -19.28
N SER A 100 3.76 45.66 -19.18
CA SER A 100 3.27 46.55 -20.23
C SER A 100 4.04 47.89 -20.26
N TYR A 101 4.82 48.20 -19.22
CA TYR A 101 5.65 49.41 -19.13
C TYR A 101 6.94 49.18 -18.32
N PRO A 102 7.99 49.98 -18.54
CA PRO A 102 9.26 49.87 -17.81
C PRO A 102 9.07 49.94 -16.28
N ILE A 103 9.82 49.12 -15.52
CA ILE A 103 9.82 49.09 -14.03
C ILE A 103 8.44 48.74 -13.43
N GLN A 104 7.53 48.13 -14.22
CA GLN A 104 6.25 47.68 -13.68
C GLN A 104 6.40 46.52 -12.68
N ARG A 105 7.44 45.69 -12.86
CA ARG A 105 7.71 44.52 -12.03
C ARG A 105 9.21 44.27 -11.98
N ASP A 106 9.73 44.17 -10.76
CA ASP A 106 11.12 43.80 -10.49
C ASP A 106 11.14 42.49 -9.70
N TYR A 107 12.04 41.59 -10.06
CA TYR A 107 12.30 40.35 -9.34
C TYR A 107 13.70 40.42 -8.74
N LEU A 108 13.80 40.18 -7.44
CA LEU A 108 15.06 40.15 -6.71
C LEU A 108 15.29 38.74 -6.18
N ASP A 109 16.46 38.18 -6.43
CA ASP A 109 16.92 36.94 -5.81
C ASP A 109 18.30 37.14 -5.20
N PHE A 110 18.55 36.49 -4.07
CA PHE A 110 19.84 36.54 -3.39
C PHE A 110 20.63 35.30 -3.76
N LEU A 111 21.72 35.48 -4.51
CA LEU A 111 22.68 34.40 -4.70
C LEU A 111 23.46 34.19 -3.39
N GLY A 112 23.37 32.98 -2.83
CA GLY A 112 24.15 32.57 -1.67
C GLY A 112 25.65 32.54 -2.00
N SER A 113 26.48 32.79 -0.99
CA SER A 113 27.94 32.83 -1.13
C SER A 113 28.49 31.52 -1.71
N SER A 114 29.28 31.62 -2.77
CA SER A 114 30.20 30.57 -3.19
C SER A 114 31.11 30.25 -2.00
N GLN A 115 31.06 29.03 -1.49
CA GLN A 115 32.19 28.51 -0.74
C GLN A 115 33.21 28.02 -1.78
N ASP A 116 34.43 28.51 -1.61
CA ASP A 116 35.53 28.56 -2.59
C ASP A 116 35.88 27.23 -3.29
#